data_AF-A0A7W3QK78-F1
#
_entry.id   AF-A0A7W3QK78-F1
#
_cell.length_a   1.000
_cell.length_b   1.000
_cell.length_c   1.000
_cell.angle_alpha   90.00
_cell.angle_beta   90.00
_cell.angle_gamma   90.00
#
_symmetry.space_group_name_H-M   'P 1'
#
loop_
_entity.id
_entity.type
_entity.pdbx_description
1 polymer ?
#
loop_
_entity_poly.entity_id
_entity_poly.type
_entity_poly.pdbx_seq_one_letter_code
_entity_poly.pdbx_strand_id
1 'polypeptide(L)' 'MTPRDVLVVMLRELFPGWEIWHERGVWRAAEFMIISASTVEGLLDHLAGADPDAFGKVARRFAGSDR' A
#
# COMPACT_ATOMS: atom_id res chain seq x y z
N MET A 1 11.77 -8.08 13.41
CA MET A 1 11.31 -7.41 12.18
C MET A 1 11.45 -8.39 11.03
N THR A 2 10.35 -8.84 10.47
CA THR A 2 10.27 -9.77 9.34
C THR A 2 10.25 -8.98 8.01
N PRO A 3 10.51 -9.61 6.84
CA PRO A 3 10.34 -8.95 5.54
C PRO A 3 8.93 -8.37 5.36
N ARG A 4 7.92 -9.02 5.94
CA ARG A 4 6.54 -8.55 5.92
C ARG A 4 6.34 -7.29 6.75
N ASP A 5 6.98 -7.18 7.92
CA ASP A 5 6.91 -5.98 8.75
C ASP A 5 7.49 -4.78 7.99
N VAL A 6 8.60 -5.00 7.26
CA VAL A 6 9.20 -3.98 6.40
C VAL A 6 8.24 -3.54 5.31
N LEU A 7 7.58 -4.48 4.62
CA LEU A 7 6.58 -4.16 3.59
C LEU A 7 5.41 -3.34 4.16
N VAL A 8 4.90 -3.67 5.35
CA VAL A 8 3.84 -2.89 5.99
C VAL A 8 4.30 -1.46 6.25
N VAL A 9 5.51 -1.26 6.78
CA VAL A 9 6.07 0.07 7.03
C VAL A 9 6.23 0.84 5.71
N MET A 10 6.81 0.23 4.68
CA MET A 10 6.95 0.85 3.36
C MET A 10 5.60 1.27 2.79
N LEU A 11 4.59 0.40 2.84
CA LEU A 11 3.25 0.73 2.34
C LEU A 11 2.62 1.90 3.09
N ARG A 12 2.78 1.97 4.42
CA ARG A 12 2.30 3.12 5.22
C ARG A 12 3.00 4.42 4.86
N GLU A 13 4.29 4.37 4.52
CA GLU A 13 5.02 5.55 4.04
C GLU A 13 4.56 6.00 2.65
N LEU A 14 4.22 5.04 1.77
CA LEU A 14 3.76 5.31 0.41
C LEU A 14 2.30 5.79 0.38
N PHE A 15 1.45 5.27 1.25
CA PHE A 15 0.03 5.60 1.36
C PHE A 15 -0.30 6.14 2.76
N PRO A 16 0.18 7.35 3.13
CA PRO A 16 0.06 7.86 4.49
C PRO A 16 -1.38 8.15 4.94
N GLY A 17 -2.34 8.21 4.02
CA GLY A 17 -3.77 8.33 4.33
C GLY A 17 -4.42 7.01 4.75
N TRP A 18 -3.76 5.88 4.53
CA TRP A 18 -4.31 4.54 4.75
C TRP A 18 -3.69 3.88 5.97
N GLU A 19 -4.52 3.35 6.86
CA GLU A 19 -4.07 2.42 7.89
C GLU A 19 -3.87 1.04 7.24
N ILE A 20 -2.62 0.57 7.14
CA ILE A 20 -2.28 -0.69 6.46
C ILE A 20 -1.75 -1.71 7.47
N TRP A 21 -2.22 -2.95 7.42
CA TRP A 21 -1.71 -4.03 8.26
C TRP A 21 -1.82 -5.40 7.56
N HIS A 22 -1.15 -6.41 8.11
CA HIS A 22 -1.29 -7.79 7.64
C HIS A 22 -1.59 -8.71 8.82
N GLU A 23 -2.70 -9.43 8.74
CA GLU A 23 -3.13 -10.38 9.76
C GLU A 23 -3.54 -11.71 9.13
N ARG A 24 -3.13 -12.83 9.74
CA ARG A 24 -3.58 -14.19 9.37
C ARG A 24 -3.51 -14.51 7.85
N GLY A 25 -2.51 -13.98 7.15
CA GLY A 25 -2.30 -14.22 5.72
C GLY A 25 -3.06 -13.27 4.79
N VAL A 26 -3.69 -12.23 5.33
CA VAL A 26 -4.48 -11.25 4.57
C VAL A 26 -3.90 -9.86 4.79
N TRP A 27 -3.70 -9.15 3.68
CA TRP A 27 -3.39 -7.73 3.65
C TRP A 27 -4.65 -6.92 3.79
N ARG A 28 -4.61 -5.90 4.67
CA ARG A 28 -5.72 -5.01 4.97
C ARG A 28 -5.27 -3.56 4.82
N ALA A 29 -6.15 -2.73 4.28
CA ALA A 29 -6.02 -1.28 4.33
C ALA A 29 -7.37 -0.67 4.70
N ALA A 30 -7.37 0.36 5.54
CA ALA A 30 -8.56 1.10 5.91
C ALA A 30 -8.36 2.62 5.78
N GLU A 31 -9.35 3.27 5.21
CA GLU A 31 -9.57 4.71 5.26
C GLU A 31 -11.10 4.93 5.36
N PHE A 32 -11.75 5.44 4.30
CA PHE A 32 -13.22 5.50 4.22
C PHE A 32 -13.86 4.14 3.87
N MET A 33 -13.05 3.17 3.43
CA MET A 33 -13.46 1.80 3.12
C MET A 33 -12.38 0.80 3.57
N ILE A 34 -12.77 -0.47 3.71
CA ILE A 34 -11.84 -1.57 4.03
C ILE A 34 -11.51 -2.35 2.76
N ILE A 35 -10.22 -2.50 2.47
CA ILE A 35 -9.67 -3.34 1.42
C ILE A 35 -9.10 -4.61 2.07
N SER A 36 -9.33 -5.77 1.42
CA SER A 36 -8.72 -7.03 1.79
C SER A 36 -8.11 -7.71 0.56
N ALA A 37 -6.88 -8.17 0.67
CA ALA A 37 -6.19 -8.88 -0.40
C ALA A 37 -5.37 -10.05 0.14
N SER A 38 -5.25 -11.13 -0.64
CA SER A 38 -4.44 -12.30 -0.27
C SER A 38 -2.94 -12.11 -0.56
N THR A 39 -2.60 -11.13 -1.40
CA THR A 39 -1.22 -10.80 -1.79
C THR A 39 -0.98 -9.30 -1.66
N VAL A 40 0.30 -8.90 -1.61
CA VAL A 40 0.67 -7.49 -1.51
C VAL A 40 0.41 -6.75 -2.82
N GLU A 41 0.57 -7.44 -3.95
CA GLU A 41 0.26 -6.93 -5.28
C GLU A 41 -1.25 -6.66 -5.42
N GLY A 42 -2.10 -7.59 -4.96
CA GLY A 42 -3.55 -7.37 -4.95
C GLY A 42 -3.98 -6.22 -4.05
N LEU A 43 -3.28 -6.00 -2.92
CA LEU A 43 -3.50 -4.83 -2.08
C LEU A 43 -3.18 -3.54 -2.86
N LEU A 44 -2.04 -3.50 -3.57
CA LEU A 44 -1.62 -2.35 -4.36
C LEU A 44 -2.58 -2.06 -5.51
N ASP A 45 -3.09 -3.09 -6.21
CA ASP A 45 -4.09 -2.92 -7.26
C ASP A 45 -5.39 -2.30 -6.73
N HIS A 46 -5.85 -2.75 -5.55
CA HIS A 46 -7.03 -2.17 -4.92
C HIS A 46 -6.78 -0.73 -4.41
N LEU A 47 -5.60 -0.44 -3.85
CA LEU A 47 -5.23 0.92 -3.45
C LEU A 47 -5.13 1.86 -4.65
N ALA A 48 -4.57 1.41 -5.77
CA ALA A 48 -4.53 2.17 -7.02
C ALA A 48 -5.93 2.52 -7.55
N GLY A 49 -6.89 1.62 -7.37
CA GLY A 49 -8.29 1.88 -7.71
C GLY A 49 -9.01 2.80 -6.72
N ALA A 50 -8.74 2.65 -5.42
CA ALA A 50 -9.42 3.40 -4.36
C ALA A 50 -8.88 4.82 -4.17
N ASP A 51 -7.57 5.03 -4.34
CA ASP A 51 -6.90 6.32 -4.26
C ASP A 51 -5.87 6.47 -5.42
N PRO A 52 -6.36 6.76 -6.64
CA PRO A 52 -5.50 6.92 -7.82
C PRO A 52 -4.49 8.07 -7.68
N ASP A 53 -4.84 9.10 -6.91
CA ASP A 53 -4.00 10.27 -6.70
C ASP A 53 -2.80 9.96 -5.80
N ALA A 54 -3.01 9.25 -4.69
CA ALA A 54 -1.91 8.75 -3.86
C ALA A 54 -1.01 7.80 -4.64
N PHE A 55 -1.59 6.85 -5.38
CA PHE A 55 -0.82 5.94 -6.23
C PHE A 55 0.01 6.70 -7.28
N GLY A 56 -0.58 7.71 -7.93
CA GLY A 56 0.12 8.56 -8.89
C GLY A 56 1.28 9.34 -8.28
N LYS A 57 1.16 9.81 -7.02
CA LYS A 57 2.27 10.46 -6.29
C LYS A 57 3.41 9.47 -6.02
N VAL A 58 3.08 8.25 -5.59
CA VAL A 58 4.04 7.17 -5.37
C VAL A 58 4.77 6.82 -6.67
N ALA A 59 4.03 6.61 -7.77
CA ALA A 59 4.60 6.29 -9.07
C ALA A 59 5.57 7.38 -9.54
N ARG A 60 5.20 8.67 -9.41
CA ARG A 60 6.09 9.79 -9.75
C ARG A 60 7.34 9.84 -8.87
N ARG A 61 7.22 9.53 -7.57
CA ARG A 61 8.36 9.50 -6.65
C ARG A 61 9.41 8.48 -7.10
N PHE A 62 8.99 7.30 -7.54
CA PHE A 62 9.91 6.27 -8.02
C PHE A 62 10.38 6.48 -9.46
N ALA A 63 9.51 6.95 -10.35
CA ALA A 63 9.88 7.27 -11.73
C ALA A 63 10.86 8.45 -11.83
N GLY A 64 10.82 9.39 -10.87
CA GLY A 64 11.75 10.53 -10.79
C GLY A 64 13.06 10.24 -10.07
N SER A 65 13.21 9.07 -9.44
CA SER A 65 14.40 8.70 -8.66
C SER A 65 15.47 7.99 -9.49
N ASP A 66 15.27 7.84 -10.80
CA ASP A 66 16.19 7.21 -11.76
C ASP A 66 17.11 8.26 -12.45
N ARG A 67 17.51 9.31 -11.71
CA ARG A 67 18.32 10.42 -12.21
C ARG A 67 19.47 10.78 -11.27
#